data_AF-A0A928JFZ3-F1
#
_entry.id   AF-A0A928JFZ3-F1
#
_cell.length_a   1.000
_cell.length_b   1.000
_cell.length_c   1.000
_cell.angle_alpha   90.00
_cell.angle_beta   90.00
_cell.angle_gamma   90.00
#
_symmetry.space_group_name_H-M   'P 1'
#
loop_
_entity.id
_entity.type
_entity.pdbx_description
1 polymer ?
#
loop_
_entity_poly.entity_id
_entity_poly.type
_entity_poly.pdbx_seq_one_letter_code
_entity_poly.pdbx_strand_id
1 'polypeptide(L)' 'MTKFEEIGVDRQYEALNAWQAKKQLELSCKLCCERGLRIMCDSCQIQTAHNIVMDMKFPKDRRRDEEA' A
#
# COMPACT_ATOMS: atom_id res chain seq x y z
N MET A 1 10.91 -11.38 4.49
CA MET A 1 9.69 -11.10 3.70
C MET A 1 8.99 -12.42 3.47
N THR A 2 7.71 -12.50 3.79
CA THR A 2 6.87 -13.68 3.52
C THR A 2 6.38 -13.67 2.07
N LYS A 3 5.92 -14.82 1.53
CA LYS A 3 5.34 -14.86 0.19
C LYS A 3 4.12 -13.95 0.03
N PHE A 4 3.38 -13.75 1.12
CA PHE A 4 2.27 -12.80 1.17
C PHE A 4 2.75 -11.36 0.98
N GLU A 5 3.82 -10.97 1.68
CA GLU A 5 4.40 -9.63 1.53
C GLU A 5 4.98 -9.40 0.13
N GLU A 6 5.67 -10.40 -0.45
CA GLU A 6 6.16 -10.32 -1.83
C GLU A 6 5.02 -10.02 -2.81
N ILE A 7 3.96 -10.81 -2.79
CA ILE A 7 2.79 -10.61 -3.66
C ILE A 7 2.14 -9.26 -3.39
N GLY A 8 2.00 -8.87 -2.11
CA GLY A 8 1.43 -7.58 -1.75
C GLY A 8 2.23 -6.40 -2.27
N VAL A 9 3.56 -6.48 -2.23
CA VAL A 9 4.48 -5.48 -2.78
C VAL A 9 4.37 -5.42 -4.31
N ASP A 10 4.39 -6.56 -4.99
CA ASP A 10 4.23 -6.61 -6.45
C ASP A 10 2.91 -5.97 -6.88
N ARG A 11 1.82 -6.26 -6.16
CA ARG A 11 0.51 -5.65 -6.42
C ARG A 11 0.54 -4.12 -6.30
N GLN A 12 1.25 -3.56 -5.33
CA GLN A 12 1.42 -2.11 -5.22
C GLN A 12 2.13 -1.55 -6.45
N TYR A 13 3.23 -2.16 -6.87
CA TYR A 13 3.96 -1.70 -8.06
C TYR A 13 3.17 -1.88 -9.37
N GLU A 14 2.28 -2.86 -9.45
CA GLU A 14 1.39 -3.10 -10.60
C GLU A 14 0.15 -2.18 -10.64
N ALA A 15 -0.11 -1.41 -9.58
CA ALA A 15 -1.30 -0.55 -9.52
C ALA A 15 -1.30 0.47 -10.67
N LEU A 16 -2.45 0.62 -11.33
CA LEU A 16 -2.63 1.52 -12.48
C LEU A 16 -3.09 2.92 -12.05
N ASN A 17 -3.65 3.05 -10.85
CA ASN A 17 -4.08 4.32 -10.28
C ASN A 17 -4.07 4.27 -8.73
N ALA A 18 -4.11 5.45 -8.10
CA ALA A 18 -4.10 5.60 -6.64
C ALA A 18 -5.22 4.82 -5.93
N TRP A 19 -6.42 4.80 -6.53
CA TRP A 19 -7.56 4.07 -5.97
C TRP A 19 -7.27 2.57 -5.89
N GLN A 20 -6.72 1.98 -6.95
CA GLN A 20 -6.35 0.58 -7.00
C GLN A 20 -5.26 0.25 -5.98
N ALA A 21 -4.20 1.07 -5.89
CA ALA A 21 -3.13 0.90 -4.91
C ALA A 21 -3.68 0.87 -3.47
N LYS A 22 -4.58 1.82 -3.15
CA LYS A 22 -5.28 1.88 -1.86
C LYS A 22 -6.13 0.64 -1.61
N LYS A 23 -6.92 0.21 -2.60
CA LYS A 23 -7.78 -0.98 -2.48
C LYS A 23 -6.97 -2.25 -2.22
N GLN A 24 -5.82 -2.40 -2.88
CA GLN A 24 -4.93 -3.54 -2.67
C GLN A 24 -4.30 -3.51 -1.28
N LEU A 25 -3.90 -2.33 -0.77
CA LEU A 25 -3.39 -2.19 0.58
C LEU A 25 -4.46 -2.56 1.62
N GLU A 26 -5.69 -2.04 1.48
CA GLU A 26 -6.82 -2.39 2.36
C GLU A 26 -7.06 -3.90 2.41
N LEU A 27 -7.05 -4.58 1.24
CA LEU A 27 -7.23 -6.02 1.16
C LEU A 27 -6.10 -6.77 1.88
N SER A 28 -4.84 -6.36 1.66
CA SER A 28 -3.70 -6.95 2.33
C SER A 28 -3.77 -6.76 3.85
N CYS A 29 -4.12 -5.57 4.33
CA CYS A 29 -4.29 -5.30 5.76
C CYS A 29 -5.42 -6.16 6.35
N LYS A 30 -6.55 -6.30 5.63
CA LYS A 30 -7.66 -7.16 6.05
C LYS A 30 -7.21 -8.61 6.22
N LEU A 31 -6.50 -9.16 5.23
CA LEU A 31 -5.97 -10.52 5.29
C LEU A 31 -4.95 -10.67 6.41
N CYS A 32 -4.07 -9.70 6.58
CA CYS A 32 -3.03 -9.71 7.60
C CYS A 32 -3.62 -9.70 9.01
N CYS A 33 -4.42 -8.66 9.30
CA CYS A 33 -4.90 -8.36 10.64
C CYS A 33 -6.09 -9.24 11.06
N GLU A 34 -6.98 -9.64 10.13
CA GLU A 34 -8.16 -10.43 10.48
C GLU A 34 -7.94 -11.94 10.35
N ARG A 35 -6.96 -12.40 9.56
CA ARG A 35 -6.71 -13.85 9.35
C ARG A 35 -5.46 -14.38 10.04
N GLY A 36 -4.88 -13.61 10.96
CA GLY A 36 -3.82 -14.10 11.86
C GLY A 36 -2.47 -14.33 11.21
N LEU A 37 -2.20 -13.72 10.05
CA LEU A 37 -0.84 -13.61 9.51
C LEU A 37 -0.10 -12.65 10.45
N ARG A 38 0.72 -13.17 11.36
CA ARG A 38 1.47 -12.38 12.38
C ARG A 38 2.59 -11.53 11.74
N ILE A 39 2.25 -10.65 10.80
CA ILE A 39 3.18 -9.70 10.19
C ILE A 39 3.21 -8.46 11.07
N MET A 40 4.40 -7.92 11.31
CA MET A 40 4.54 -6.67 12.04
C MET A 40 4.08 -5.51 11.16
N CYS A 41 2.89 -4.99 11.43
CA CYS A 41 2.29 -3.91 10.65
C CYS A 41 3.16 -2.65 10.63
N ASP A 42 3.86 -2.35 11.74
CA ASP A 42 4.78 -1.22 11.87
C ASP A 42 6.00 -1.29 10.92
N SER A 43 6.31 -2.48 10.40
CA SER A 43 7.41 -2.72 9.45
C SER A 43 6.93 -3.42 8.17
N CYS A 44 5.63 -3.28 7.88
CA CYS A 44 4.98 -3.95 6.75
C CYS A 44 5.53 -3.46 5.41
N GLN A 45 6.16 -4.37 4.68
CA GLN A 45 6.77 -4.04 3.38
C GLN A 45 5.71 -3.60 2.34
N ILE A 46 4.47 -4.10 2.47
CA ILE A 46 3.35 -3.69 1.60
C ILE A 46 2.99 -2.22 1.84
N GLN A 47 2.97 -1.77 3.10
CA GLN A 47 2.71 -0.38 3.44
C GLN A 47 3.83 0.53 2.93
N THR A 48 5.09 0.12 3.09
CA THR A 48 6.24 0.84 2.54
C THR A 48 6.15 0.99 1.02
N ALA A 49 5.86 -0.10 0.30
CA ALA A 49 5.67 -0.08 -1.14
C ALA A 49 4.49 0.81 -1.57
N HIS A 50 3.37 0.78 -0.83
CA HIS A 50 2.23 1.65 -1.08
C HIS A 50 2.63 3.13 -1.01
N ASN A 51 3.35 3.53 0.04
CA ASN A 51 3.78 4.93 0.20
C ASN A 51 4.69 5.36 -0.96
N ILE A 52 5.66 4.51 -1.34
CA ILE A 52 6.54 4.77 -2.49
C ILE A 52 5.73 4.94 -3.78
N VAL A 53 4.77 4.05 -4.04
CA VAL A 53 3.93 4.10 -5.24
C VAL A 53 3.06 5.35 -5.25
N MET A 54 2.47 5.72 -4.11
CA MET A 54 1.67 6.94 -4.00
C MET A 54 2.52 8.19 -4.26
N ASP A 55 3.73 8.25 -3.71
CA ASP A 55 4.61 9.42 -3.91
C ASP A 55 5.20 9.50 -5.33
N MET A 56 5.57 8.37 -5.92
CA MET A 56 6.27 8.35 -7.21
C MET A 56 5.33 8.25 -8.41
N LYS A 57 4.31 7.38 -8.36
CA LYS A 57 3.39 7.14 -9.50
C LYS A 57 2.16 8.02 -9.45
N PHE A 58 1.68 8.35 -8.25
CA PHE A 58 0.43 9.09 -8.06
C PHE A 58 0.60 10.33 -7.18
N PRO A 59 1.60 11.18 -7.46
CA PRO A 59 1.86 12.35 -6.62
C PRO A 59 0.61 13.23 -6.57
N LYS A 60 0.17 13.56 -5.35
CA LYS A 60 -0.87 14.57 -5.17
C LYS A 60 -0.31 15.93 -5.61
N ASP A 61 -1.08 16.69 -6.38
CA ASP A 61 -0.76 18.09 -6.65
C ASP A 61 -0.89 18.86 -5.33
N ARG A 62 0.25 19.07 -4.66
CA ARG A 62 0.33 19.66 -3.31
C ARG A 62 -0.33 21.04 -3.20
N ARG A 63 -0.61 21.71 -4.33
CA ARG A 63 -1.24 23.03 -4.38
C ARG A 63 -2.71 23.06 -3.94
N ARG A 64 -3.43 21.92 -3.91
CA ARG A 64 -4.85 21.89 -3.49
C ARG A 64 -5.08 21.60 -2.02
N ASP A 65 -4.10 21.03 -1.33
CA ASP A 65 -4.27 20.61 0.07
C ASP A 65 -3.87 21.73 1.06
N GLU A 66 -3.23 22.81 0.60
CA GLU A 66 -2.87 23.98 1.43
C GLU A 66 -3.99 25.04 1.54
N GLU A 67 -5.11 24.87 0.82
CA GLU A 67 -6.25 25.81 0.80
C GLU A 67 -7.53 25.28 1.50
N ALA A 68 -7.47 24.17 2.23
CA ALA A 68 -8.61 23.56 2.94
C ALA A 68 -8.36 23.45 4.45
#